data_AF-A0A392MCU1-F1
#
_entry.id   AF-A0A392MCU1-F1
#
_cell.length_a   1.000
_cell.length_b   1.000
_cell.length_c   1.000
_cell.angle_alpha   90.00
_cell.angle_beta   90.00
_cell.angle_gamma   90.00
#
_symmetry.space_group_name_H-M   'P 1'
#
loop_
_entity.id
_entity.type
_entity.pdbx_description
1 polymer ?
#
loop_
_entity_poly.entity_id
_entity_poly.type
_entity_poly.pdbx_seq_one_letter_code
_entity_poly.pdbx_strand_id
1 'polypeptide(L)'
;MYGGNTTLKATGGLSVGVPGELAGLHKAWKQHGKLPWERLVKPAEILALRGFKISPYLHMQMEATESDILNDNGLSSVFAPNGKLLKVGEICYNKKLAETLGAISKLGPQAFYGGIIGINFVKDVQNAGGILTLKDLKRYTVKQKEPISIDFLGLKILGMPPPSGGPPMMLLLNILAQYELPSGLSGTLGIHREIEALKHVFAVRMNLGDPD
;
A
#
# COMPACT_ATOMS: atom_id res chain seq x y z
N MET A 1 0.79 9.44 20.89
CA MET A 1 0.28 9.81 19.54
C MET A 1 -1.24 9.94 19.52
N TYR A 2 -2.02 8.94 19.97
CA TYR A 2 -3.48 8.96 19.80
C TYR A 2 -4.31 9.39 21.03
N GLY A 3 -3.68 9.91 22.09
CA GLY A 3 -4.40 10.46 23.26
C GLY A 3 -5.37 9.49 23.96
N GLY A 4 -5.15 8.17 23.87
CA GLY A 4 -6.06 7.15 24.39
C GLY A 4 -7.23 6.77 23.47
N ASN A 5 -7.44 7.48 22.36
CA ASN A 5 -8.46 7.15 21.36
C ASN A 5 -7.86 6.29 20.24
N THR A 6 -8.04 4.98 20.34
CA THR A 6 -7.46 4.03 19.37
C THR A 6 -8.07 4.11 17.97
N THR A 7 -9.22 4.77 17.78
CA THR A 7 -9.84 4.92 16.45
C THR A 7 -9.02 5.83 15.54
N LEU A 8 -8.29 6.79 16.12
CA LEU A 8 -7.43 7.74 15.39
C LEU A 8 -6.24 7.07 14.67
N LYS A 9 -5.96 5.79 14.96
CA LYS A 9 -4.97 5.00 14.21
C LYS A 9 -5.50 4.51 12.86
N ALA A 10 -6.82 4.49 12.68
CA ALA A 10 -7.48 3.94 11.50
C ALA A 10 -8.18 5.03 10.68
N THR A 11 -8.69 6.09 11.30
CA THR A 11 -9.46 7.14 10.62
C THR A 11 -8.88 8.53 10.86
N GLY A 12 -9.12 9.44 9.91
CA GLY A 12 -8.69 10.84 9.96
C GLY A 12 -7.20 11.06 9.64
N GLY A 13 -6.72 12.30 9.77
CA GLY A 13 -5.35 12.67 9.39
C GLY A 13 -4.26 12.05 10.26
N LEU A 14 -4.57 11.63 11.50
CA LEU A 14 -3.61 10.99 12.41
C LEU A 14 -3.24 9.55 12.03
N SER A 15 -4.03 8.90 11.18
CA SER A 15 -3.71 7.57 10.65
C SER A 15 -2.75 7.63 9.46
N VAL A 16 -2.45 8.82 8.95
CA VAL A 16 -1.64 9.02 7.73
C VAL A 16 -0.15 9.02 8.05
N GLY A 17 0.57 8.04 7.53
CA GLY A 17 2.04 8.03 7.47
C GLY A 17 2.59 8.83 6.28
N VAL A 18 3.89 9.11 6.27
CA VAL A 18 4.57 9.77 5.15
C VAL A 18 4.53 8.89 3.90
N PRO A 19 3.88 9.28 2.79
CA PRO A 19 3.73 8.40 1.63
C PRO A 19 5.07 8.12 0.94
N GLY A 20 5.39 6.83 0.77
CA GLY A 20 6.67 6.38 0.21
C GLY A 20 6.65 5.84 -1.20
N GLU A 21 5.46 5.55 -1.73
CA GLU A 21 5.29 4.80 -2.97
C GLU A 21 5.96 5.46 -4.18
N LEU A 22 5.72 6.76 -4.37
CA LEU A 22 6.27 7.49 -5.52
C LEU A 22 7.81 7.52 -5.50
N ALA A 23 8.41 7.77 -4.33
CA ALA A 23 9.86 7.73 -4.20
C ALA A 23 10.40 6.31 -4.46
N GLY A 24 9.71 5.28 -3.97
CA GLY A 24 10.08 3.87 -4.17
C GLY A 24 10.07 3.46 -5.64
N LEU A 25 8.95 3.69 -6.33
CA LEU A 25 8.80 3.41 -7.77
C LEU A 25 9.83 4.16 -8.60
N HIS A 26 10.05 5.45 -8.30
CA HIS A 26 11.02 6.24 -9.04
C HIS A 26 12.47 5.79 -8.77
N LYS A 27 12.83 5.39 -7.55
CA LYS A 27 14.15 4.83 -7.25
C LYS A 27 14.38 3.50 -7.99
N ALA A 28 13.40 2.60 -7.97
CA ALA A 28 13.47 1.34 -8.73
C ALA A 28 13.61 1.60 -10.24
N TRP A 29 12.85 2.56 -10.78
CA TRP A 29 12.98 2.99 -12.16
C TRP A 29 14.37 3.58 -12.47
N LYS A 30 14.94 4.40 -11.60
CA LYS A 30 16.30 4.93 -11.78
C LYS A 30 17.37 3.84 -11.82
N GLN A 31 17.20 2.76 -11.05
CA GLN A 31 18.17 1.67 -10.95
C GLN A 31 18.01 0.62 -12.06
N HIS A 32 16.78 0.33 -12.48
CA HIS A 32 16.48 -0.83 -13.32
C HIS A 32 15.59 -0.52 -14.54
N GLY A 33 15.08 0.71 -14.65
CA GLY A 33 14.16 1.13 -15.69
C GLY A 33 14.82 1.18 -17.07
N LYS A 34 14.08 0.76 -18.09
CA LYS A 34 14.50 0.80 -19.50
C LYS A 34 13.71 1.79 -20.35
N LEU A 35 12.47 2.09 -19.95
CA LEU A 35 11.60 3.04 -20.62
C LEU A 35 11.68 4.40 -19.93
N PRO A 36 11.43 5.53 -20.63
CA PRO A 36 11.33 6.83 -19.99
C PRO A 36 10.25 6.85 -18.90
N TRP A 37 10.51 7.54 -17.78
CA TRP A 37 9.58 7.65 -16.65
C TRP A 37 8.18 8.11 -17.07
N GLU A 38 8.12 9.15 -17.92
CA GLU A 38 6.87 9.70 -18.43
C GLU A 38 6.00 8.62 -19.10
N ARG A 39 6.62 7.71 -19.85
CA ARG A 39 5.92 6.62 -20.55
C ARG A 39 5.28 5.62 -19.57
N LEU A 40 5.82 5.48 -18.36
CA LEU A 40 5.28 4.60 -17.33
C LEU A 40 4.07 5.22 -16.60
N VAL A 41 4.09 6.55 -16.40
CA VAL A 41 3.03 7.27 -15.68
C VAL A 41 1.85 7.62 -16.60
N LYS A 42 2.13 7.95 -17.86
CA LYS A 42 1.14 8.47 -18.81
C LYS A 42 -0.12 7.61 -18.97
N PRO A 43 -0.06 6.26 -19.00
CA PRO A 43 -1.26 5.44 -19.10
C PRO A 43 -2.23 5.64 -17.93
N ALA A 44 -1.71 5.78 -16.71
CA ALA A 44 -2.53 6.02 -15.52
C ALA A 44 -3.16 7.43 -15.54
N GLU A 45 -2.40 8.44 -15.99
CA GLU A 45 -2.91 9.79 -16.21
C GLU A 45 -4.11 9.78 -17.18
N ILE A 46 -3.96 9.11 -18.32
CA ILE A 46 -5.01 9.00 -19.34
C ILE A 46 -6.23 8.26 -18.79
N LEU A 47 -6.02 7.18 -18.04
CA LEU A 47 -7.12 6.41 -17.44
C LEU A 47 -7.91 7.26 -16.43
N ALA A 48 -7.22 8.02 -15.57
CA ALA A 48 -7.85 8.92 -14.63
C ALA A 48 -8.61 10.07 -15.33
N LEU A 49 -8.07 10.58 -16.44
CA LEU A 49 -8.66 11.68 -17.22
C LEU A 49 -9.87 11.25 -18.05
N ARG A 50 -9.73 10.15 -18.80
CA ARG A 50 -10.77 9.62 -19.71
C ARG A 50 -11.78 8.73 -18.99
N GLY A 51 -11.48 8.36 -17.75
CA GLY A 51 -12.30 7.54 -16.91
C GLY A 51 -12.16 6.03 -17.18
N PHE A 52 -12.66 5.25 -16.23
CA PHE A 52 -12.68 3.79 -16.29
C PHE A 52 -14.03 3.25 -15.83
N LYS A 53 -14.39 2.05 -16.28
CA LYS A 53 -15.63 1.39 -15.85
C LYS A 53 -15.49 0.90 -14.41
N ILE A 54 -16.49 1.16 -13.59
CA ILE A 54 -16.60 0.55 -12.26
C ILE A 54 -16.71 -0.97 -12.43
N SER A 55 -15.76 -1.69 -11.82
CA SER A 55 -15.75 -3.16 -11.80
C SER A 55 -16.66 -3.69 -10.68
N PRO A 56 -17.13 -4.96 -10.76
CA PRO A 56 -17.91 -5.56 -9.69
C PRO A 56 -17.19 -5.52 -8.32
N TYR A 57 -15.88 -5.77 -8.30
CA TYR A 57 -15.10 -5.74 -7.07
C TYR A 57 -14.99 -4.33 -6.48
N LEU A 58 -14.73 -3.31 -7.32
CA LEU A 58 -14.69 -1.93 -6.85
C LEU A 58 -16.06 -1.50 -6.30
N HIS A 59 -17.15 -1.83 -6.98
CA HIS A 59 -18.49 -1.50 -6.50
C HIS A 59 -18.80 -2.17 -5.15
N MET A 60 -18.45 -3.45 -4.99
CA MET A 60 -18.58 -4.14 -3.70
C MET A 60 -17.84 -3.42 -2.56
N GLN A 61 -16.64 -2.89 -2.82
CA GLN A 61 -15.90 -2.10 -1.82
C GLN A 61 -16.54 -0.72 -1.58
N MET A 62 -17.08 -0.09 -2.62
CA MET A 62 -17.81 1.17 -2.50
C MET A 62 -19.07 1.01 -1.64
N GLU A 63 -19.84 -0.07 -1.82
CA GLU A 63 -21.01 -0.38 -0.98
C GLU A 63 -20.60 -0.61 0.47
N ALA A 64 -19.53 -1.37 0.72
CA ALA A 64 -19.01 -1.62 2.06
C ALA A 64 -18.53 -0.35 2.79
N THR A 65 -18.26 0.74 2.06
CA THR A 65 -17.74 2.02 2.58
C THR A 65 -18.61 3.21 2.15
N GLU A 66 -19.88 2.98 1.83
CA GLU A 66 -20.76 4.00 1.23
C GLU A 66 -20.88 5.24 2.12
N SER A 67 -21.04 5.04 3.43
CA SER A 67 -21.17 6.15 4.37
C SER A 67 -19.92 7.03 4.39
N ASP A 68 -18.73 6.44 4.36
CA ASP A 68 -17.47 7.19 4.32
C ASP A 68 -17.31 7.96 3.01
N ILE A 69 -17.68 7.34 1.88
CA ILE A 69 -17.63 7.97 0.56
C ILE A 69 -18.58 9.17 0.49
N LEU A 70 -19.82 9.03 0.97
CA LEU A 70 -20.83 10.08 0.91
C LEU A 70 -20.54 11.23 1.88
N ASN A 71 -19.89 10.96 3.00
CA ASN A 71 -19.53 11.97 4.00
C ASN A 71 -18.24 12.75 3.68
N ASP A 72 -17.43 12.28 2.72
CA ASP A 72 -16.23 12.98 2.27
C ASP A 72 -16.45 13.64 0.89
N ASN A 73 -16.26 14.96 0.81
CA ASN A 73 -16.46 15.72 -0.43
C ASN A 73 -15.49 15.31 -1.56
N GLY A 74 -14.28 14.87 -1.22
CA GLY A 74 -13.30 14.39 -2.19
C GLY A 74 -13.73 13.07 -2.81
N LEU A 75 -14.07 12.09 -1.97
CA LEU A 75 -14.52 10.77 -2.39
C LEU A 75 -15.86 10.82 -3.12
N SER A 76 -16.87 11.49 -2.56
CA SER A 76 -18.18 11.65 -3.20
C SER A 76 -18.08 12.30 -4.59
N SER A 77 -17.21 13.30 -4.78
CA SER A 77 -17.02 13.92 -6.10
C SER A 77 -16.50 12.97 -7.18
N VAL A 78 -15.84 11.87 -6.78
CA VAL A 78 -15.27 10.87 -7.69
C VAL A 78 -16.19 9.66 -7.83
N PHE A 79 -16.66 9.11 -6.71
CA PHE A 79 -17.38 7.84 -6.65
C PHE A 79 -18.90 8.00 -6.55
N ALA A 80 -19.39 9.19 -6.22
CA ALA A 80 -20.82 9.48 -6.08
C ALA A 80 -21.20 10.89 -6.61
N PRO A 81 -20.80 11.28 -7.85
CA PRO A 81 -20.91 12.66 -8.33
C PRO A 81 -22.36 13.20 -8.39
N ASN A 82 -23.35 12.31 -8.38
CA ASN A 82 -24.78 12.65 -8.39
C ASN A 82 -25.44 12.39 -7.02
N GLY A 83 -24.66 12.32 -5.93
CA GLY A 83 -25.14 12.01 -4.58
C GLY A 83 -25.47 10.53 -4.34
N LYS A 84 -25.14 9.65 -5.29
CA LYS A 84 -25.27 8.19 -5.19
C LYS A 84 -24.04 7.54 -5.80
N LEU A 85 -23.63 6.41 -5.24
CA LEU A 85 -22.51 5.62 -5.75
C LEU A 85 -22.69 5.29 -7.24
N LEU A 86 -21.60 5.39 -7.99
CA LEU A 86 -21.54 4.88 -9.35
C LEU A 86 -21.72 3.35 -9.33
N LYS A 87 -22.51 2.86 -10.29
CA LYS A 87 -22.84 1.44 -10.46
C LYS A 87 -21.82 0.72 -11.32
N VAL A 88 -21.80 -0.61 -11.23
CA VAL A 88 -21.01 -1.48 -12.11
C VAL A 88 -21.25 -1.12 -13.58
N GLY A 89 -20.16 -0.91 -14.32
CA GLY A 89 -20.17 -0.54 -15.74
C GLY A 89 -20.28 0.97 -16.02
N GLU A 90 -20.68 1.79 -15.05
CA GLU A 90 -20.65 3.26 -15.20
C GLU A 90 -19.20 3.77 -15.23
N ILE A 91 -18.99 4.93 -15.85
CA ILE A 91 -17.66 5.52 -16.02
C ILE A 91 -17.34 6.43 -14.84
N CYS A 92 -16.28 6.09 -14.12
CA CYS A 92 -15.69 6.89 -13.05
C CYS A 92 -14.55 7.75 -13.60
N TYR A 93 -14.54 9.04 -13.27
CA TYR A 93 -13.49 9.98 -13.67
C TYR A 93 -12.78 10.54 -12.44
N ASN A 94 -11.45 10.69 -12.50
CA ASN A 94 -10.69 11.35 -11.45
C ASN A 94 -9.71 12.37 -12.05
N LYS A 95 -10.26 13.50 -12.49
CA LYS A 95 -9.52 14.54 -13.21
C LYS A 95 -8.42 15.19 -12.35
N LYS A 96 -8.65 15.37 -11.04
CA LYS A 96 -7.65 15.89 -10.10
C LYS A 96 -6.46 14.93 -9.96
N LEU A 97 -6.73 13.62 -9.92
CA LEU A 97 -5.66 12.62 -9.95
C LEU A 97 -4.92 12.65 -11.29
N ALA A 98 -5.61 12.85 -12.42
CA ALA A 98 -4.96 13.02 -13.72
C ALA A 98 -4.01 14.23 -13.74
N GLU A 99 -4.41 15.38 -13.20
CA GLU A 99 -3.52 16.55 -13.08
C GLU A 99 -2.28 16.24 -12.22
N THR A 100 -2.49 15.55 -11.09
CA THR A 100 -1.41 15.09 -10.19
C THR A 100 -0.44 14.17 -10.92
N LEU A 101 -0.97 13.14 -11.61
CA LEU A 101 -0.18 12.20 -12.40
C LEU A 101 0.55 12.90 -13.55
N GLY A 102 -0.08 13.87 -14.21
CA GLY A 102 0.56 14.66 -15.27
C GLY A 102 1.74 15.49 -14.76
N ALA A 103 1.63 16.09 -13.58
CA ALA A 103 2.74 16.78 -12.93
C ALA A 103 3.86 15.81 -12.53
N ILE A 104 3.52 14.66 -11.95
CA ILE A 104 4.49 13.59 -11.59
C ILE A 104 5.19 13.02 -12.83
N SER A 105 4.47 12.89 -13.93
CA SER A 105 5.00 12.39 -15.20
C SER A 105 6.11 13.30 -15.75
N LYS A 106 5.92 14.62 -15.64
CA LYS A 106 6.85 15.65 -16.14
C LYS A 106 7.98 15.99 -15.17
N LEU A 107 7.67 16.15 -13.88
CA LEU A 107 8.59 16.67 -12.87
C LEU A 107 9.16 15.57 -11.96
N GLY A 108 8.71 14.33 -12.12
CA GLY A 108 9.08 13.21 -11.27
C GLY A 108 8.58 13.38 -9.83
N PRO A 109 9.23 12.70 -8.85
CA PRO A 109 8.82 12.73 -7.45
C PRO A 109 8.86 14.12 -6.82
N GLN A 110 9.64 15.06 -7.36
CA GLN A 110 9.75 16.42 -6.82
C GLN A 110 8.43 17.19 -6.89
N ALA A 111 7.53 16.83 -7.82
CA ALA A 111 6.18 17.38 -7.86
C ALA A 111 5.43 17.21 -6.53
N PHE A 112 5.68 16.08 -5.85
CA PHE A 112 5.07 15.71 -4.58
C PHE A 112 5.96 16.13 -3.40
N TYR A 113 7.19 15.64 -3.29
CA TYR A 113 8.00 15.83 -2.08
C TYR A 113 8.57 17.25 -1.90
N GLY A 114 8.62 18.05 -2.98
CA GLY A 114 9.12 19.42 -2.97
C GLY A 114 8.18 20.46 -3.60
N GLY A 115 7.04 20.02 -4.15
CA GLY A 115 6.15 20.84 -4.97
C GLY A 115 4.79 21.12 -4.34
N ILE A 116 3.95 21.80 -5.11
CA ILE A 116 2.62 22.25 -4.67
C ILE A 116 1.69 21.09 -4.28
N ILE A 117 1.87 19.90 -4.87
CA ILE A 117 1.05 18.72 -4.54
C ILE A 117 1.33 18.29 -3.10
N GLY A 118 2.60 18.25 -2.67
CA GLY A 118 2.95 17.94 -1.28
C GLY A 118 2.46 19.01 -0.30
N ILE A 119 2.50 20.29 -0.70
CA ILE A 119 1.96 21.41 0.10
C ILE A 119 0.46 21.22 0.34
N ASN A 120 -0.29 20.93 -0.73
CA ASN A 120 -1.72 20.67 -0.63
C ASN A 120 -2.01 19.41 0.20
N PHE A 121 -1.28 18.32 -0.03
CA PHE A 121 -1.43 17.09 0.74
C PHE A 121 -1.20 17.31 2.25
N VAL A 122 -0.14 18.01 2.63
CA VAL A 122 0.13 18.33 4.05
C VAL A 122 -1.01 19.16 4.64
N LYS A 123 -1.51 20.15 3.90
CA LYS A 123 -2.65 20.96 4.32
C LYS A 123 -3.90 20.12 4.52
N ASP A 124 -4.20 19.21 3.60
CA ASP A 124 -5.36 18.31 3.69
C ASP A 124 -5.25 17.38 4.90
N VAL A 125 -4.06 16.80 5.14
CA VAL A 125 -3.81 15.95 6.32
C VAL A 125 -3.99 16.73 7.63
N GLN A 126 -3.46 17.95 7.71
CA GLN A 126 -3.58 18.80 8.90
C GLN A 126 -5.02 19.26 9.13
N ASN A 127 -5.76 19.61 8.07
CA ASN A 127 -7.19 19.94 8.17
C ASN A 127 -8.01 18.74 8.67
N ALA A 128 -7.58 17.51 8.36
CA ALA A 128 -8.14 16.28 8.90
C ALA A 128 -7.62 15.88 10.29
N GLY A 129 -6.90 16.78 10.99
CA GLY A 129 -6.38 16.59 12.34
C GLY A 129 -5.04 15.86 12.43
N GLY A 130 -4.38 15.61 11.30
CA GLY A 130 -3.06 14.97 11.24
C GLY A 130 -1.90 15.90 11.61
N ILE A 131 -0.72 15.29 11.81
CA ILE A 131 0.49 15.98 12.27
C ILE A 131 1.63 15.98 11.24
N LEU A 132 1.39 15.44 10.05
CA LEU A 132 2.38 15.38 8.99
C LEU A 132 2.80 16.79 8.57
N THR A 133 4.09 17.01 8.35
CA THR A 133 4.64 18.31 7.94
C THR A 133 5.36 18.23 6.60
N LEU A 134 5.58 19.40 5.98
CA LEU A 134 6.42 19.49 4.77
C LEU A 134 7.86 19.04 5.02
N LYS A 135 8.35 19.18 6.25
CA LYS A 135 9.68 18.71 6.64
C LYS A 135 9.74 17.18 6.62
N ASP A 136 8.66 16.50 7.01
CA ASP A 136 8.57 15.04 6.96
C ASP A 136 8.56 14.53 5.51
N LEU A 137 7.77 15.17 4.63
CA LEU A 137 7.80 14.86 3.19
C LEU A 137 9.21 15.03 2.60
N LYS A 138 9.85 16.17 2.84
CA LYS A 138 11.18 16.48 2.27
C LYS A 138 12.29 15.57 2.81
N ARG A 139 12.13 15.05 4.03
CA ARG A 139 13.10 14.14 4.65
C ARG A 139 12.88 12.68 4.28
N TYR A 140 11.77 12.35 3.62
CA TYR A 140 11.50 10.98 3.23
C TYR A 140 12.58 10.45 2.28
N THR A 141 13.13 9.28 2.59
CA THR A 141 14.12 8.60 1.75
C THR A 141 13.81 7.11 1.65
N VAL A 142 13.94 6.56 0.46
CA VAL A 142 13.78 5.12 0.23
C VAL A 142 15.03 4.38 0.71
N LYS A 143 14.87 3.54 1.72
CA LYS A 143 15.90 2.63 2.19
C LYS A 143 15.91 1.36 1.32
N GLN A 144 17.03 1.09 0.67
CA GLN A 144 17.24 -0.19 0.00
C GLN A 144 17.73 -1.19 1.05
N LYS A 145 17.15 -2.38 1.08
CA LYS A 145 17.50 -3.43 2.04
C LYS A 145 17.73 -4.72 1.26
N GLU A 146 18.72 -5.49 1.70
CA GLU A 146 18.94 -6.83 1.16
C GLU A 146 17.76 -7.75 1.53
N PRO A 147 17.30 -8.61 0.61
CA PRO A 147 16.28 -9.58 0.93
C PRO A 147 16.84 -10.59 1.95
N ILE A 148 15.98 -11.02 2.86
CA ILE A 148 16.25 -12.24 3.62
C ILE A 148 16.07 -13.44 2.68
N SER A 149 16.71 -14.56 3.00
CA SER A 149 16.60 -15.77 2.19
C SER A 149 16.66 -17.04 3.01
N ILE A 150 15.96 -18.08 2.55
CA ILE A 150 16.08 -19.46 3.02
C ILE A 150 16.20 -20.40 1.83
N ASP A 151 16.73 -21.60 2.08
CA ASP A 151 16.63 -22.72 1.14
C ASP A 151 15.45 -23.60 1.55
N PHE A 152 14.51 -23.80 0.63
CA PHE A 152 13.31 -24.59 0.85
C PHE A 152 13.05 -25.48 -0.36
N LEU A 153 13.05 -26.81 -0.17
CA LEU A 153 12.87 -27.80 -1.25
C LEU A 153 13.81 -27.61 -2.45
N GLY A 154 15.08 -27.27 -2.18
CA GLY A 154 16.09 -27.05 -3.23
C GLY A 154 15.96 -25.72 -3.97
N LEU A 155 15.04 -24.83 -3.56
CA LEU A 155 14.89 -23.49 -4.09
C LEU A 155 15.33 -22.45 -3.07
N LYS A 156 16.00 -21.40 -3.54
CA LYS A 156 16.29 -20.21 -2.73
C LYS A 156 15.07 -19.29 -2.74
N ILE A 157 14.39 -19.17 -1.60
CA ILE A 157 13.25 -18.28 -1.42
C ILE A 157 13.76 -16.94 -0.90
N LEU A 158 13.44 -15.86 -1.61
CA LEU A 158 13.75 -14.48 -1.19
C LEU A 158 12.50 -13.83 -0.59
N GLY A 159 12.68 -13.08 0.50
CA GLY A 159 11.60 -12.39 1.18
C GLY A 159 12.00 -10.99 1.62
N MET A 160 11.00 -10.16 1.89
CA MET A 160 11.20 -8.81 2.41
C MET A 160 11.68 -8.86 3.87
N PRO A 161 12.73 -8.13 4.25
CA PRO A 161 13.16 -8.02 5.65
C PRO A 161 12.15 -7.21 6.49
N PRO A 162 12.31 -7.13 7.83
CA PRO A 162 11.59 -6.16 8.66
C PRO A 162 11.64 -4.74 8.06
N PRO A 163 10.55 -3.95 8.16
CA PRO A 163 9.33 -4.19 8.95
C PRO A 163 8.28 -5.09 8.26
N SER A 164 8.62 -5.78 7.18
CA SER A 164 7.68 -6.64 6.44
C SER A 164 7.45 -8.01 7.08
N GLY A 165 6.50 -8.77 6.52
CA GLY A 165 6.10 -10.11 6.96
C GLY A 165 6.95 -11.27 6.42
N GLY A 166 8.13 -10.99 5.83
CA GLY A 166 9.02 -12.04 5.33
C GLY A 166 9.55 -12.98 6.41
N PRO A 167 10.08 -12.50 7.56
CA PRO A 167 10.62 -13.39 8.59
C PRO A 167 9.59 -14.39 9.17
N PRO A 168 8.34 -13.98 9.50
CA PRO A 168 7.30 -14.92 9.90
C PRO A 168 7.02 -16.01 8.86
N MET A 169 6.97 -15.65 7.57
CA MET A 169 6.78 -16.62 6.49
C MET A 169 7.95 -17.60 6.38
N MET A 170 9.19 -17.10 6.50
CA MET A 170 10.37 -17.97 6.45
C MET A 170 10.46 -18.91 7.65
N LEU A 171 10.06 -18.46 8.84
CA LEU A 171 9.95 -19.31 10.02
C LEU A 171 8.92 -20.43 9.80
N LEU A 172 7.74 -20.10 9.23
CA LEU A 172 6.73 -21.09 8.90
C LEU A 172 7.32 -22.17 7.98
N LEU A 173 7.94 -21.77 6.87
CA LEU A 173 8.54 -22.69 5.92
C LEU A 173 9.63 -23.56 6.55
N ASN A 174 10.48 -22.99 7.40
CA ASN A 174 11.53 -23.74 8.10
C ASN A 174 10.98 -24.80 9.06
N ILE A 175 9.87 -24.50 9.76
CA ILE A 175 9.18 -25.48 10.63
C ILE A 175 8.57 -26.58 9.76
N LEU A 176 7.86 -26.22 8.69
CA LEU A 176 7.21 -27.19 7.82
C LEU A 176 8.21 -28.09 7.07
N ALA A 177 9.41 -27.57 6.77
CA ALA A 177 10.49 -28.33 6.15
C ALA A 177 11.04 -29.46 7.03
N GLN A 178 10.73 -29.49 8.33
CA GLN A 178 11.13 -30.58 9.23
C GLN A 178 10.27 -31.84 9.04
N TYR A 179 9.17 -31.75 8.29
CA TYR A 179 8.34 -32.90 7.95
C TYR A 179 8.69 -33.43 6.56
N GLU A 180 8.45 -34.71 6.31
CA GLU A 180 8.57 -35.28 4.97
C GLU A 180 7.58 -34.59 4.03
N LEU A 181 8.05 -33.80 3.07
CA LEU A 181 7.17 -33.09 2.14
C LEU A 181 6.97 -33.91 0.85
N PRO A 182 5.74 -34.01 0.31
CA PRO A 182 4.49 -33.39 0.78
C PRO A 182 3.67 -34.26 1.74
N SER A 183 4.05 -35.53 1.98
CA SER A 183 3.26 -36.50 2.74
C SER A 183 2.93 -36.03 4.16
N GLY A 184 3.88 -35.34 4.79
CA GLY A 184 3.79 -34.78 6.13
C GLY A 184 2.88 -33.57 6.27
N LEU A 185 2.45 -32.96 5.16
CA LEU A 185 1.44 -31.88 5.15
C LEU A 185 0.10 -32.34 4.55
N SER A 186 -0.07 -33.63 4.31
CA SER A 186 -1.31 -34.18 3.76
C SER A 186 -2.30 -34.59 4.86
N GLY A 187 -3.59 -34.49 4.56
CA GLY A 187 -4.67 -34.94 5.45
C GLY A 187 -4.80 -34.12 6.74
N THR A 188 -5.53 -34.69 7.71
CA THR A 188 -5.82 -34.03 9.00
C THR A 188 -4.56 -33.74 9.82
N LEU A 189 -3.58 -34.64 9.79
CA LEU A 189 -2.30 -34.44 10.48
C LEU A 189 -1.50 -33.30 9.85
N GLY A 190 -1.52 -33.16 8.53
CA GLY A 190 -0.89 -32.04 7.83
C GLY A 190 -1.48 -30.70 8.24
N ILE A 191 -2.82 -30.60 8.26
CA ILE A 191 -3.54 -29.40 8.73
C ILE A 191 -3.18 -29.09 10.18
N HIS A 192 -3.13 -30.11 11.06
CA HIS A 192 -2.71 -29.91 12.45
C HIS A 192 -1.30 -29.31 12.54
N ARG A 193 -0.34 -29.86 11.79
CA ARG A 193 1.05 -29.35 11.75
C ARG A 193 1.14 -27.90 11.25
N GLU A 194 0.38 -27.55 10.23
CA GLU A 194 0.30 -26.18 9.72
C GLU A 194 -0.25 -25.22 10.79
N ILE A 195 -1.34 -25.60 11.47
CA ILE A 195 -1.94 -24.82 12.55
C ILE A 195 -0.95 -24.61 13.70
N GLU A 196 -0.26 -25.66 14.15
CA GLU A 196 0.74 -25.53 15.24
C GLU A 196 1.94 -24.67 14.82
N ALA A 197 2.43 -24.83 13.59
CA ALA A 197 3.51 -23.99 13.07
C ALA A 197 3.10 -22.51 13.02
N LEU A 198 1.87 -22.21 12.57
CA LEU A 198 1.34 -20.85 12.58
C LEU A 198 1.23 -20.26 13.99
N LYS A 199 0.80 -21.04 14.99
CA LYS A 199 0.76 -20.58 16.39
C LYS A 199 2.15 -20.12 16.87
N HIS A 200 3.19 -20.91 16.60
CA HIS A 200 4.57 -20.52 16.94
C HIS A 200 5.01 -19.26 16.19
N VAL A 201 4.71 -19.18 14.89
CA VAL A 201 5.04 -18.00 14.07
C VAL A 201 4.40 -16.73 14.63
N PHE A 202 3.10 -16.77 14.96
CA PHE A 202 2.40 -15.60 15.51
C PHE A 202 2.86 -15.23 16.92
N ALA A 203 3.27 -16.21 17.74
CA ALA A 203 3.86 -15.93 19.05
C ALA A 203 5.15 -15.11 18.94
N VAL A 204 6.02 -15.43 17.97
CA VAL A 204 7.32 -14.75 17.79
C VAL A 204 7.19 -13.47 16.96
N ARG A 205 6.21 -13.39 16.05
CA ARG A 205 5.95 -12.20 15.20
C ARG A 205 5.78 -10.92 16.02
N MET A 206 5.27 -11.01 17.25
CA MET A 206 5.09 -9.86 18.13
C MET A 206 6.40 -9.19 18.57
N ASN A 207 7.54 -9.87 18.38
CA ASN A 207 8.87 -9.31 18.62
C ASN A 207 9.43 -8.53 17.41
N LEU A 208 8.70 -8.45 16.30
CA LEU A 208 9.14 -7.74 15.09
C LEU A 208 8.67 -6.28 15.10
N GLY A 209 9.52 -5.40 14.58
CA GLY A 209 9.26 -3.98 14.40
C GLY A 209 10.07 -3.37 13.26
N ASP A 210 10.11 -2.04 13.20
CA ASP A 210 11.05 -1.32 12.35
C ASP A 210 12.48 -1.62 12.85
N PRO A 211 13.40 -2.12 11.99
CA PRO A 211 14.76 -2.42 12.41
C PRO A 211 15.65 -1.19 12.61
N ASP A 212 15.16 0.01 12.27
CA ASP A 212 15.92 1.27 12.37
C ASP A 212 15.41 2.20 13.48
#